data_AF-D5K997-F1
#
_entry.id   AF-D5K997-F1
#
_cell.length_a   1.000
_cell.length_b   1.000
_cell.length_c   1.000
_cell.angle_alpha   90.00
_cell.angle_beta   90.00
_cell.angle_gamma   90.00
#
_symmetry.space_group_name_H-M   'P 1'
#
loop_
_entity.id
_entity.type
_entity.pdbx_description
1 polymer ?
#
loop_
_entity_poly.entity_id
_entity_poly.type
_entity_poly.pdbx_seq_one_letter_code
_entity_poly.pdbx_strand_id
1 'polypeptide(L)'
;DRWPSVCVDCHSPRFAKVNFQALDDACKVTGLKYRVTFMLAEDLFKDGVAVPMPIDLCPDWSGQHVSSLNIGAYHHGPEYRGNSGESGDFRMSNCSDIDRLCFQSVRYFQTYIMNGMPHGSCNDATYSHGSFA
;
A
#
# COMPACT_ATOMS: atom_id res chain seq x y z
N ASP A 1 21.45 11.54 -8.32
CA ASP A 1 22.91 11.77 -8.09
C ASP A 1 23.33 12.04 -6.65
N ARG A 2 22.63 12.87 -5.86
CA ARG A 2 23.01 13.18 -4.47
C ARG A 2 23.07 11.97 -3.51
N TRP A 3 22.19 10.98 -3.67
CA TRP A 3 22.22 9.78 -2.82
C TRP A 3 23.41 8.87 -3.12
N PRO A 4 23.66 8.46 -4.38
CA PRO A 4 24.88 7.74 -4.74
C PRO A 4 26.17 8.44 -4.30
N SER A 5 26.21 9.78 -4.25
CA SER A 5 27.43 10.50 -3.83
C SER A 5 27.77 10.33 -2.34
N VAL A 6 26.83 9.91 -1.48
CA VAL A 6 27.14 9.54 -0.09
C VAL A 6 27.79 8.14 -0.05
N CYS A 7 27.32 7.24 -0.90
CA CYS A 7 27.82 5.87 -0.94
C CYS A 7 29.25 5.76 -1.51
N VAL A 8 29.71 6.75 -2.29
CA VAL A 8 31.05 6.70 -2.89
C VAL A 8 32.18 6.89 -1.89
N ASP A 9 31.88 7.34 -0.68
CA ASP A 9 32.86 7.41 0.42
C ASP A 9 33.47 6.03 0.71
N CYS A 10 32.71 4.95 0.46
CA CYS A 10 33.11 3.57 0.74
C CYS A 10 32.93 2.60 -0.44
N HIS A 11 32.27 3.00 -1.52
CA HIS A 11 31.93 2.12 -2.66
C HIS A 11 32.24 2.74 -4.01
N SER A 12 32.35 1.91 -5.05
CA SER A 12 32.43 2.46 -6.41
C SER A 12 31.14 3.18 -6.81
N PRO A 13 31.20 4.26 -7.61
CA PRO A 13 30.00 4.96 -8.08
C PRO A 13 29.02 4.04 -8.84
N ARG A 14 29.55 3.06 -9.57
CA ARG A 14 28.72 2.09 -10.30
C ARG A 14 27.95 1.18 -9.34
N PHE A 15 28.61 0.67 -8.30
CA PHE A 15 27.97 -0.19 -7.30
C PHE A 15 26.79 0.54 -6.64
N ALA A 16 27.01 1.77 -6.17
CA ALA A 16 25.96 2.58 -5.55
C ALA A 16 24.76 2.79 -6.49
N LYS A 17 25.01 3.20 -7.74
CA LYS A 17 23.95 3.46 -8.72
C LYS A 17 23.12 2.20 -9.02
N VAL A 18 23.77 1.06 -9.23
CA VAL A 18 23.06 -0.20 -9.54
C VAL A 18 22.23 -0.66 -8.34
N ASN A 19 22.70 -0.46 -7.10
CA ASN A 19 21.93 -0.83 -5.92
C ASN A 19 20.68 0.06 -5.73
N PHE A 20 20.78 1.36 -6.01
CA PHE A 20 19.60 2.24 -6.03
C PHE A 20 18.64 1.92 -7.18
N GLN A 21 19.15 1.49 -8.34
CA GLN A 21 18.27 1.00 -9.42
C GLN A 21 17.47 -0.23 -8.98
N ALA A 22 18.09 -1.16 -8.25
CA ALA A 22 17.40 -2.32 -7.70
C ALA A 22 16.32 -1.93 -6.68
N LEU A 23 16.55 -0.90 -5.86
CA LEU A 23 15.52 -0.30 -5.01
C LEU A 23 14.33 0.21 -5.83
N ASP A 24 14.59 1.00 -6.88
CA ASP A 24 13.52 1.55 -7.73
C ASP A 24 12.68 0.44 -8.36
N ASP A 25 13.32 -0.64 -8.80
CA ASP A 25 12.63 -1.78 -9.40
C ASP A 25 11.81 -2.57 -8.36
N ALA A 26 12.33 -2.75 -7.14
CA ALA A 26 11.58 -3.33 -6.03
C ALA A 26 10.34 -2.50 -5.69
N CYS A 27 10.45 -1.16 -5.64
CA CYS A 27 9.33 -0.23 -5.43
C CYS A 27 8.25 -0.38 -6.51
N LYS A 28 8.65 -0.52 -7.79
CA LYS A 28 7.69 -0.72 -8.90
C LYS A 28 6.97 -2.06 -8.79
N VAL A 29 7.71 -3.13 -8.49
CA VAL A 29 7.15 -4.49 -8.38
C VAL A 29 6.19 -4.60 -7.19
N THR A 30 6.55 -4.07 -6.02
CA THR A 30 5.64 -4.09 -4.87
C THR A 30 4.40 -3.22 -5.11
N GLY A 31 4.54 -2.07 -5.78
CA GLY A 31 3.40 -1.26 -6.18
C GLY A 31 2.47 -1.98 -7.16
N LEU A 32 3.03 -2.80 -8.07
CA LEU A 32 2.24 -3.65 -8.96
C LEU A 32 1.45 -4.71 -8.19
N LYS A 33 2.08 -5.39 -7.23
CA LYS A 33 1.39 -6.38 -6.39
C LYS A 33 0.21 -5.75 -5.66
N TYR A 34 0.42 -4.61 -5.00
CA TYR A 34 -0.66 -3.95 -4.28
C TYR A 34 -1.80 -3.47 -5.20
N ARG A 35 -1.51 -3.02 -6.42
CA ARG A 35 -2.58 -2.70 -7.38
C ARG A 35 -3.48 -3.90 -7.67
N VAL A 36 -2.90 -5.09 -7.85
CA VAL A 36 -3.69 -6.32 -8.07
C VAL A 36 -4.48 -6.69 -6.81
N THR A 37 -3.88 -6.58 -5.62
CA THR A 37 -4.59 -6.80 -4.34
C THR A 37 -5.76 -5.83 -4.17
N PHE A 38 -5.56 -4.55 -4.47
CA PHE A 38 -6.58 -3.51 -4.35
C PHE A 38 -7.71 -3.71 -5.35
N MET A 39 -7.42 -4.08 -6.59
CA MET A 39 -8.45 -4.38 -7.60
C MET A 39 -9.42 -5.45 -7.10
N LEU A 40 -8.91 -6.53 -6.49
CA LEU A 40 -9.78 -7.57 -5.92
C LEU A 40 -10.69 -7.01 -4.82
N ALA A 41 -10.17 -6.19 -3.91
CA ALA A 41 -10.98 -5.59 -2.85
C ALA A 41 -12.01 -4.61 -3.41
N GLU A 42 -11.61 -3.80 -4.39
CA GLU A 42 -12.46 -2.82 -5.05
C GLU A 42 -13.61 -3.48 -5.82
N ASP A 43 -13.34 -4.56 -6.55
CA ASP A 43 -14.35 -5.29 -7.31
C ASP A 43 -15.43 -5.87 -6.38
N LEU A 44 -15.05 -6.39 -5.21
CA LEU A 44 -16.03 -6.88 -4.22
C LEU A 44 -16.95 -5.77 -3.69
N PHE A 45 -16.43 -4.56 -3.53
CA PHE A 45 -17.25 -3.40 -3.16
C PHE A 45 -18.19 -2.98 -4.29
N LYS A 46 -17.67 -2.89 -5.52
CA LYS A 46 -18.46 -2.50 -6.70
C LYS A 46 -19.57 -3.48 -7.01
N ASP A 47 -19.29 -4.78 -6.85
CA ASP A 47 -20.26 -5.85 -7.05
C ASP A 47 -21.26 -5.98 -5.90
N GLY A 48 -21.06 -5.25 -4.80
CA GLY A 48 -21.95 -5.27 -3.63
C GLY A 48 -21.91 -6.58 -2.85
N VAL A 49 -20.82 -7.34 -2.98
CA VAL A 49 -20.63 -8.66 -2.33
C VAL A 49 -19.56 -8.63 -1.24
N ALA A 50 -18.94 -7.49 -0.96
CA ALA A 50 -18.07 -7.33 0.19
C ALA A 50 -18.88 -7.52 1.49
N VAL A 51 -18.33 -8.29 2.43
CA VAL A 51 -19.00 -8.59 3.69
C VAL A 51 -18.10 -8.19 4.88
N PRO A 52 -18.53 -7.24 5.72
CA PRO A 52 -19.67 -6.33 5.55
C PRO A 52 -19.40 -5.23 4.49
N MET A 53 -20.46 -4.61 3.96
CA MET A 53 -20.35 -3.36 3.19
C MET A 53 -20.10 -2.17 4.13
N PRO A 54 -19.56 -1.03 3.67
CA PRO A 54 -19.21 0.10 4.54
C PRO A 54 -20.39 0.67 5.35
N ILE A 55 -21.60 0.58 4.79
CA ILE A 55 -22.83 1.04 5.44
C ILE A 55 -23.26 0.19 6.63
N ASP A 56 -22.82 -1.07 6.67
CA ASP A 56 -23.17 -2.02 7.72
C ASP A 56 -22.13 -2.05 8.85
N LEU A 57 -21.00 -1.34 8.67
CA LEU A 57 -19.99 -1.15 9.70
C LEU A 57 -20.40 -0.06 10.69
N CYS A 58 -19.75 -0.02 11.87
CA CYS A 58 -19.84 1.15 12.75
C CYS A 58 -19.34 2.39 11.99
N PRO A 59 -19.92 3.59 12.21
CA PRO A 59 -19.41 4.81 11.60
C PRO A 59 -17.91 5.00 11.85
N ASP A 60 -17.21 5.58 10.89
CA ASP A 60 -15.82 6.01 11.05
C ASP A 60 -15.70 7.17 12.05
N TRP A 61 -14.47 7.67 12.26
CA TRP A 61 -14.22 8.75 13.22
C TRP A 61 -14.94 10.05 12.87
N SER A 62 -15.31 10.28 11.60
CA SER A 62 -16.09 11.44 11.17
C SER A 62 -17.60 11.20 11.26
N GLY A 63 -18.03 10.04 11.74
CA GLY A 63 -19.44 9.67 11.85
C GLY A 63 -20.08 9.29 10.52
N GLN A 64 -19.26 8.96 9.52
CA GLN A 64 -19.69 8.57 8.17
C GLN A 64 -19.49 7.07 7.94
N HIS A 65 -19.99 6.59 6.81
CA HIS A 65 -19.84 5.19 6.37
C HIS A 65 -19.07 5.14 5.05
N VAL A 66 -17.97 5.88 4.94
CA VAL A 66 -17.11 5.87 3.74
C VAL A 66 -16.25 4.61 3.76
N SER A 67 -16.01 4.00 2.58
CA SER A 67 -15.12 2.84 2.48
C SER A 67 -13.72 3.17 3.01
N SER A 68 -13.14 2.29 3.84
CA SER A 68 -11.81 2.51 4.43
C SER A 68 -10.70 2.63 3.38
N LEU A 69 -10.89 1.99 2.23
CA LEU A 69 -9.95 1.96 1.11
C LEU A 69 -10.20 3.09 0.10
N ASN A 70 -11.16 3.97 0.35
CA ASN A 70 -11.46 5.07 -0.55
C ASN A 70 -10.35 6.16 -0.51
N ILE A 71 -9.67 6.37 -1.63
CA ILE A 71 -8.79 7.50 -1.89
C ILE A 71 -9.53 8.47 -2.82
N GLY A 72 -10.05 9.57 -2.27
CA GLY A 72 -10.94 10.49 -3.01
C GLY A 72 -10.31 11.15 -4.23
N ALA A 73 -8.98 11.15 -4.34
CA ALA A 73 -8.25 11.59 -5.53
C ALA A 73 -8.33 10.62 -6.71
N TYR A 74 -8.70 9.35 -6.48
CA TYR A 74 -8.72 8.29 -7.50
C TYR A 74 -10.07 7.61 -7.67
N HIS A 75 -10.89 7.56 -6.62
CA HIS A 75 -12.19 6.91 -6.68
C HIS A 75 -13.31 7.94 -6.75
N HIS A 76 -14.25 7.68 -7.65
CA HIS A 76 -15.40 8.52 -7.90
C HIS A 76 -16.60 7.62 -8.12
N GLY A 77 -17.66 7.85 -7.36
CA GLY A 77 -18.89 7.07 -7.50
C GLY A 77 -19.63 6.90 -6.18
N PRO A 78 -20.93 6.63 -6.23
CA PRO A 78 -21.76 6.42 -5.04
C PRO A 78 -21.35 5.18 -4.21
N GLU A 79 -20.69 4.19 -4.84
CA GLU A 79 -20.26 2.95 -4.20
C GLU A 79 -19.22 3.17 -3.10
N TYR A 80 -18.37 4.20 -3.23
CA TYR A 80 -17.34 4.52 -2.23
C TYR A 80 -17.88 5.37 -1.07
N ARG A 81 -19.05 6.00 -1.27
CA ARG A 81 -19.68 6.98 -0.37
C ARG A 81 -18.78 8.21 -0.12
N GLY A 82 -19.30 9.17 0.64
CA GLY A 82 -18.64 10.46 0.86
C GLY A 82 -18.84 11.43 -0.31
N ASN A 83 -18.28 12.63 -0.16
CA ASN A 83 -18.31 13.68 -1.16
C ASN A 83 -17.22 13.48 -2.23
N SER A 84 -17.37 14.17 -3.37
CA SER A 84 -16.33 14.15 -4.40
C SER A 84 -14.99 14.66 -3.85
N GLY A 85 -13.93 13.88 -4.03
CA GLY A 85 -12.60 14.19 -3.50
C GLY A 85 -12.38 13.78 -2.04
N GLU A 86 -13.42 13.33 -1.33
CA GLU A 86 -13.31 12.86 0.05
C GLU A 86 -12.75 11.42 0.08
N SER A 87 -11.70 11.23 0.88
CA SER A 87 -11.17 9.90 1.20
C SER A 87 -11.87 9.31 2.40
N GLY A 88 -11.89 7.99 2.49
CA GLY A 88 -12.28 7.31 3.72
C GLY A 88 -11.18 7.31 4.75
N ASP A 89 -11.53 6.89 5.97
CA ASP A 89 -10.57 6.63 7.03
C ASP A 89 -9.78 5.34 6.77
N PHE A 90 -8.54 5.48 6.31
CA PHE A 90 -7.64 4.38 5.98
C PHE A 90 -7.13 3.67 7.25
N ARG A 91 -7.66 2.48 7.51
CA ARG A 91 -7.54 1.80 8.80
C ARG A 91 -7.49 0.28 8.68
N MET A 92 -7.09 -0.34 9.79
CA MET A 92 -7.02 -1.80 9.99
C MET A 92 -8.07 -2.34 10.97
N SER A 93 -8.91 -1.44 11.51
CA SER A 93 -9.90 -1.70 12.55
C SER A 93 -11.28 -1.26 12.08
N ASN A 94 -12.34 -1.89 12.60
CA ASN A 94 -13.72 -1.58 12.17
C ASN A 94 -13.84 -1.56 10.63
N CYS A 95 -13.42 -2.66 10.02
CA CYS A 95 -13.39 -2.89 8.58
C CYS A 95 -13.52 -4.40 8.33
N SER A 96 -13.71 -4.78 7.06
CA SER A 96 -13.65 -6.19 6.66
C SER A 96 -12.22 -6.73 6.81
N ASP A 97 -12.07 -8.06 6.80
CA ASP A 97 -10.73 -8.67 6.73
C ASP A 97 -10.01 -8.33 5.43
N ILE A 98 -10.74 -8.12 4.34
CA ILE A 98 -10.18 -7.76 3.04
C ILE A 98 -9.56 -6.37 3.10
N ASP A 99 -10.27 -5.40 3.69
CA ASP A 99 -9.77 -4.06 3.93
C ASP A 99 -8.53 -4.08 4.82
N ARG A 100 -8.59 -4.86 5.91
CA ARG A 100 -7.49 -5.02 6.85
C ARG A 100 -6.25 -5.60 6.16
N LEU A 101 -6.41 -6.63 5.33
CA LEU A 101 -5.31 -7.26 4.61
C LEU A 101 -4.74 -6.35 3.52
N CYS A 102 -5.58 -5.57 2.83
CA CYS A 102 -5.11 -4.53 1.91
C CYS A 102 -4.27 -3.48 2.67
N PHE A 103 -4.79 -2.98 3.80
CA PHE A 103 -4.06 -2.04 4.65
C PHE A 103 -2.70 -2.62 5.07
N GLN A 104 -2.66 -3.84 5.58
CA GLN A 104 -1.43 -4.49 6.04
C GLN A 104 -0.43 -4.69 4.89
N SER A 105 -0.92 -5.09 3.72
CA SER A 105 -0.08 -5.30 2.53
C SER A 105 0.66 -4.02 2.13
N VAL A 106 -0.03 -2.89 1.99
CA VAL A 106 0.61 -1.63 1.57
C VAL A 106 1.35 -0.92 2.71
N ARG A 107 0.83 -0.99 3.94
CA ARG A 107 1.37 -0.19 5.04
C ARG A 107 2.48 -0.90 5.80
N TYR A 108 2.46 -2.23 5.89
CA TYR A 108 3.47 -3.00 6.61
C TYR A 108 4.40 -3.71 5.63
N PHE A 109 3.89 -4.63 4.83
CA PHE A 109 4.75 -5.52 4.04
C PHE A 109 5.48 -4.77 2.92
N GLN A 110 4.76 -3.92 2.18
CA GLN A 110 5.37 -3.07 1.18
C GLN A 110 6.36 -2.06 1.79
N THR A 111 6.15 -1.59 3.02
CA THR A 111 7.12 -0.70 3.67
C THR A 111 8.36 -1.45 4.16
N TYR A 112 8.28 -2.75 4.45
CA TYR A 112 9.48 -3.57 4.70
C TYR A 112 10.33 -3.73 3.44
N ILE A 113 9.74 -3.75 2.26
CA ILE A 113 10.48 -3.71 0.99
C ILE A 113 11.12 -2.33 0.79
N MET A 114 10.32 -1.26 0.94
CA MET A 114 10.78 0.11 0.71
C MET A 114 11.79 0.59 1.75
N ASN A 115 11.89 -0.05 2.93
CA ASN A 115 12.93 0.20 3.92
C ASN A 115 14.05 -0.85 3.91
N GLY A 116 13.77 -2.11 3.61
CA GLY A 116 14.78 -3.17 3.58
C GLY A 116 15.78 -2.96 2.46
N MET A 117 15.30 -2.65 1.25
CA MET A 117 16.13 -2.40 0.07
C MET A 117 17.14 -1.24 0.24
N PRO A 118 16.77 -0.02 0.69
CA PRO A 118 17.74 1.06 0.84
C PRO A 118 18.73 0.83 1.99
N HIS A 119 18.38 0.02 3.00
CA HIS A 119 19.24 -0.27 4.16
C HIS A 119 19.98 -1.61 4.04
N GLY A 120 19.93 -2.27 2.89
CA GLY A 120 20.65 -3.52 2.63
C GLY A 120 20.10 -4.75 3.36
N SER A 121 18.92 -4.66 3.97
CA SER A 121 18.23 -5.82 4.57
C SER A 121 17.47 -6.58 3.48
N CYS A 122 18.18 -7.47 2.80
CA CYS A 122 17.61 -8.31 1.75
C CYS A 122 16.45 -9.18 2.25
N ASN A 123 16.51 -9.62 3.52
CA ASN A 123 15.49 -10.50 4.08
C ASN A 123 14.21 -9.75 4.40
N ASP A 124 14.28 -8.52 4.95
CA ASP A 124 13.09 -7.69 5.16
C ASP A 124 12.41 -7.32 3.84
N ALA A 125 13.20 -7.16 2.76
CA ALA A 125 12.65 -6.94 1.43
C ALA A 125 12.01 -8.21 0.81
N THR A 126 12.20 -9.38 1.40
CA THR A 126 11.78 -10.67 0.84
C THR A 126 11.06 -11.53 1.87
N TYR A 127 11.77 -12.45 2.54
CA TYR A 127 11.23 -13.51 3.39
C TYR A 127 10.69 -13.02 4.72
N SER A 128 11.28 -11.99 5.33
CA SER A 128 10.84 -11.40 6.60
C SER A 128 9.67 -10.43 6.38
N HIS A 129 8.56 -10.96 5.87
CA HIS A 129 7.31 -10.24 5.65
C HIS A 129 7.36 -9.11 4.60
N GLY A 130 8.36 -9.13 3.71
CA GLY A 130 8.43 -8.22 2.56
C GLY A 130 7.65 -8.78 1.37
N SER A 131 8.35 -9.04 0.27
CA SER A 131 7.76 -9.45 -1.00
C SER A 131 6.89 -10.72 -0.96
N PHE A 132 7.10 -11.62 0.01
CA PHE A 132 6.42 -12.91 0.08
C PHE A 132 5.25 -12.97 1.09
N ALA A 133 4.93 -11.86 1.75
CA ALA A 133 3.78 -11.75 2.64
C ALA A 133 2.49 -11.34 1.91
#